data_AF-A0A3M1CLM5-F1
#
_entry.id   AF-A0A3M1CLM5-F1
#
_cell.length_a   1.000
_cell.length_b   1.000
_cell.length_c   1.000
_cell.angle_alpha   90.00
_cell.angle_beta   90.00
_cell.angle_gamma   90.00
#
_symmetry.space_group_name_H-M   'P 1'
#
loop_
_entity.id
_entity.type
_entity.pdbx_description
1 polymer ?
#
loop_
_entity_poly.entity_id
_entity_poly.type
_entity_poly.pdbx_seq_one_letter_code
_entity_poly.pdbx_strand_id
1 'polypeptide(L)'
;MAALSTFNDGDRLDRNGPDDYVLNTSSGKYVKFGTVAQLYKEPAKQGSATVLGEVSGAAAALSNSVVPVNVSGSAASVAPPPSPNPGDWFEVVDSRGNASVNNITVDFVTAGIPLNGASDNFVIDVDGGSAEFVYIDATVGWAYSL
;
A
#
# COMPACT_ATOMS: atom_id res chain seq x y z
N MET A 1 5.45 -29.26 -31.07
CA MET A 1 5.47 -27.83 -31.50
C MET A 1 4.62 -27.07 -30.51
N ALA A 2 5.22 -26.25 -29.65
CA ALA A 2 4.46 -25.36 -28.76
C ALA A 2 3.93 -24.19 -29.59
N ALA A 3 2.63 -23.91 -29.50
CA ALA A 3 2.00 -22.81 -30.22
C ALA A 3 2.58 -21.47 -29.73
N LEU A 4 2.98 -20.62 -30.68
CA LEU A 4 3.28 -19.21 -30.45
C LEU A 4 1.98 -18.56 -29.97
N SER A 5 1.97 -18.02 -28.74
CA SER A 5 0.81 -17.31 -28.19
C SER A 5 0.38 -16.22 -29.17
N THR A 6 -0.87 -16.25 -29.61
CA THR A 6 -1.46 -15.23 -30.48
C THR A 6 -1.40 -13.88 -29.79
N PHE A 7 -0.81 -12.88 -30.44
CA PHE A 7 -0.87 -11.48 -30.01
C PHE A 7 -2.33 -11.04 -29.92
N ASN A 8 -2.72 -10.39 -28.82
CA ASN A 8 -4.06 -9.80 -28.68
C ASN A 8 -4.11 -8.44 -29.39
N ASP A 9 -5.31 -7.98 -29.76
CA ASP A 9 -5.48 -6.62 -30.29
C ASP A 9 -5.09 -5.60 -29.22
N GLY A 10 -4.07 -4.80 -29.53
CA GLY A 10 -3.46 -3.83 -28.61
C GLY A 10 -2.06 -4.21 -28.14
N ASP A 11 -1.63 -5.45 -28.38
CA ASP A 11 -0.27 -5.87 -28.11
C ASP A 11 0.66 -5.23 -29.13
N ARG A 12 1.40 -4.21 -28.69
CA ARG A 12 2.40 -3.56 -29.53
C ARG A 12 3.75 -4.17 -29.27
N LEU A 13 4.24 -4.72 -30.35
CA LEU A 13 5.61 -5.10 -30.46
C LEU A 13 6.41 -3.77 -30.73
N ASP A 14 7.35 -3.39 -29.85
CA ASP A 14 8.29 -2.26 -29.98
C ASP A 14 9.77 -2.71 -30.03
N ARG A 15 10.59 -2.05 -30.86
CA ARG A 15 12.04 -2.33 -30.94
C ARG A 15 12.80 -1.54 -29.86
N ASN A 16 13.60 -2.22 -29.03
CA ASN A 16 14.45 -1.61 -28.00
C ASN A 16 15.96 -1.79 -28.30
N GLY A 17 16.31 -1.83 -29.58
CA GLY A 17 17.69 -2.01 -30.02
C GLY A 17 17.78 -2.84 -31.30
N PRO A 18 19.00 -3.11 -31.78
CA PRO A 18 19.23 -3.92 -32.98
C PRO A 18 18.71 -5.36 -32.83
N ASP A 19 18.81 -5.93 -31.63
CA ASP A 19 18.50 -7.33 -31.35
C ASP A 19 17.39 -7.51 -30.28
N ASP A 20 16.85 -6.40 -29.76
CA ASP A 20 15.93 -6.41 -28.63
C ASP A 20 14.51 -6.04 -29.03
N TYR A 21 13.58 -6.90 -28.62
CA TYR A 21 12.17 -6.76 -28.89
C TYR A 21 11.38 -6.64 -27.58
N VAL A 22 10.59 -5.58 -27.44
CA VAL A 22 9.71 -5.36 -26.30
C VAL A 22 8.27 -5.58 -26.71
N LEU A 23 7.60 -6.56 -26.11
CA LEU A 23 6.16 -6.74 -26.25
C LEU A 23 5.46 -5.95 -25.15
N ASN A 24 4.77 -4.89 -25.52
CA ASN A 24 3.86 -4.17 -24.65
C ASN A 24 2.46 -4.76 -24.81
N THR A 25 1.98 -5.46 -23.77
CA THR A 25 0.61 -5.96 -23.71
C THR A 25 -0.21 -5.15 -22.70
N SER A 26 -1.53 -5.27 -22.78
CA SER A 26 -2.45 -4.77 -21.76
C SER A 26 -2.20 -5.38 -20.36
N SER A 27 -1.44 -6.47 -20.28
CA SER A 27 -1.08 -7.18 -19.04
C SER A 27 0.36 -6.91 -18.57
N GLY A 28 1.16 -6.13 -19.32
CA GLY A 28 2.51 -5.74 -18.93
C GLY A 28 3.53 -5.66 -20.07
N LYS A 29 4.76 -5.29 -19.73
CA LYS A 29 5.89 -5.16 -20.67
C LYS A 29 6.79 -6.40 -20.58
N TYR A 30 7.13 -7.00 -21.72
CA TYR A 30 7.99 -8.17 -21.83
C TYR A 30 9.20 -7.82 -22.70
N VAL A 31 10.44 -8.07 -22.25
CA VAL A 31 11.66 -7.82 -23.04
C VAL A 31 12.25 -9.15 -23.48
N LYS A 32 12.43 -9.36 -24.78
CA LYS A 32 13.07 -10.54 -25.33
C LYS A 32 14.55 -10.27 -25.56
N PHE A 33 15.41 -11.00 -24.85
CA PHE A 33 16.85 -11.07 -25.10
C PHE A 33 17.14 -12.38 -25.84
N GLY A 34 17.40 -12.30 -27.15
CA GLY A 34 17.74 -13.48 -27.96
C GLY A 34 16.58 -14.51 -28.07
N THR A 35 16.87 -15.80 -27.93
CA THR A 35 15.90 -16.90 -28.16
C THR A 35 14.93 -17.16 -27.00
N VAL A 36 15.07 -16.46 -25.87
CA VAL A 36 14.22 -16.63 -24.68
C VAL A 36 13.54 -15.31 -24.36
N ALA A 37 12.20 -15.30 -24.34
CA ALA A 37 11.47 -14.18 -23.76
C ALA A 37 11.57 -14.30 -22.24
N GLN A 38 12.24 -13.36 -21.58
CA GLN A 38 12.25 -13.29 -20.13
C GLN A 38 11.24 -12.24 -19.66
N LEU A 39 10.42 -12.64 -18.70
CA LEU A 39 9.48 -11.79 -17.99
C LEU A 39 10.27 -10.81 -17.12
N TYR A 40 10.71 -9.70 -17.69
CA TYR A 40 11.09 -8.54 -16.88
C TYR A 40 9.81 -7.78 -16.55
N LYS A 41 9.18 -8.17 -15.44
CA LYS A 41 8.47 -7.13 -14.70
C LYS A 41 9.56 -6.13 -14.33
N GLU A 42 9.44 -4.87 -14.76
CA GLU A 42 10.08 -3.77 -14.02
C GLU A 42 9.94 -4.16 -12.54
N PRO A 43 10.98 -4.12 -11.69
CA PRO A 43 10.78 -4.46 -10.29
C PRO A 43 9.63 -3.57 -9.88
N ALA A 44 8.46 -4.17 -9.64
CA ALA A 44 7.35 -3.40 -9.14
C ALA A 44 7.95 -2.69 -7.93
N LYS A 45 7.71 -1.39 -7.74
CA LYS A 45 7.58 -0.96 -6.36
C LYS A 45 6.58 -1.95 -5.77
N GLN A 46 7.09 -2.87 -4.94
CA GLN A 46 6.41 -4.09 -4.55
C GLN A 46 5.04 -3.73 -3.99
N GLY A 47 3.98 -4.29 -4.57
CA GLY A 47 2.60 -4.03 -4.19
C GLY A 47 2.14 -2.62 -4.54
N SER A 48 1.20 -2.47 -5.47
CA SER A 48 0.45 -1.21 -5.55
C SER A 48 -0.30 -1.03 -4.24
N ALA A 49 0.14 -0.08 -3.42
CA ALA A 49 -0.63 0.39 -2.28
C ALA A 49 -2.04 0.75 -2.74
N THR A 50 -3.05 0.21 -2.06
CA THR A 50 -4.43 0.64 -2.33
C THR A 50 -4.68 1.93 -1.55
N VAL A 51 -4.84 3.05 -2.24
CA VAL A 51 -5.30 4.29 -1.59
C VAL A 51 -6.80 4.17 -1.41
N LEU A 52 -7.26 4.18 -0.15
CA LEU A 52 -8.69 4.16 0.16
C LEU A 52 -9.33 5.51 -0.18
N GLY A 53 -10.65 5.52 -0.29
CA GLY A 53 -11.39 6.78 -0.34
C GLY A 53 -11.18 7.57 0.95
N GLU A 54 -11.20 8.91 0.86
CA GLU A 54 -11.09 9.76 2.05
C GLU A 54 -12.22 9.46 3.04
N VAL A 55 -11.84 9.22 4.30
CA VAL A 55 -12.77 8.89 5.38
C VAL A 55 -12.91 10.04 6.37
N SER A 56 -14.07 10.13 7.03
CA SER A 56 -14.30 11.04 8.16
C SER A 56 -14.99 10.26 9.28
N GLY A 57 -14.47 10.31 10.50
CA GLY A 57 -14.96 9.51 11.63
C GLY A 57 -14.25 8.15 11.74
N ALA A 58 -14.95 7.13 12.25
CA ALA A 58 -14.38 5.81 12.46
C ALA A 58 -14.21 5.03 11.13
N ALA A 59 -13.03 4.46 10.92
CA ALA A 59 -12.68 3.68 9.73
C ALA A 59 -11.77 2.49 10.08
N ALA A 60 -11.52 1.62 9.11
CA ALA A 60 -10.57 0.51 9.22
C ALA A 60 -9.61 0.51 8.03
N ALA A 61 -8.33 0.27 8.31
CA ALA A 61 -7.30 0.10 7.29
C ALA A 61 -7.37 -1.30 6.67
N LEU A 62 -6.92 -1.41 5.41
CA LEU A 62 -6.66 -2.69 4.75
C LEU A 62 -5.15 -2.97 4.76
N SER A 63 -4.74 -4.25 4.70
CA SER A 63 -3.33 -4.57 4.47
C SER A 63 -2.88 -4.00 3.13
N ASN A 64 -1.69 -3.39 3.12
CA ASN A 64 -1.07 -2.72 1.98
C ASN A 64 -1.91 -1.54 1.45
N SER A 65 -2.39 -0.68 2.36
CA SER A 65 -3.25 0.46 2.01
C SER A 65 -2.81 1.79 2.63
N VAL A 66 -3.28 2.88 2.02
CA VAL A 66 -3.18 4.24 2.57
C VAL A 66 -4.59 4.70 2.92
N VAL A 67 -4.76 5.26 4.11
CA VAL A 67 -6.02 5.77 4.65
C VAL A 67 -5.95 7.30 4.76
N PRO A 68 -6.47 8.05 3.77
CA PRO A 68 -6.62 9.50 3.89
C PRO A 68 -7.76 9.81 4.85
N VAL A 69 -7.47 10.53 5.93
CA VAL A 69 -8.47 10.87 6.96
C VAL A 69 -8.72 12.36 6.94
N ASN A 70 -9.98 12.74 6.91
CA ASN A 70 -10.44 14.12 6.99
C ASN A 70 -11.02 14.39 8.39
N VAL A 71 -10.31 15.22 9.14
CA VAL A 71 -10.67 15.66 10.49
C VAL A 71 -11.03 17.15 10.55
N SER A 72 -11.48 17.74 9.44
CA SER A 72 -11.88 19.15 9.43
C SER A 72 -13.10 19.45 10.33
N GLY A 73 -13.97 18.45 10.54
CA GLY A 73 -15.20 18.60 11.33
C GLY A 73 -15.14 18.03 12.75
N SER A 74 -14.41 16.94 12.96
CA SER A 74 -14.27 16.26 14.25
C SER A 74 -13.07 15.31 14.23
N ALA A 75 -12.63 14.87 15.41
CA ALA A 75 -11.65 13.80 15.55
C ALA A 75 -12.13 12.50 14.87
N ALA A 76 -11.18 11.64 14.51
CA ALA A 76 -11.41 10.38 13.80
C ALA A 76 -10.60 9.24 14.41
N SER A 77 -11.02 8.00 14.12
CA SER A 77 -10.28 6.80 14.51
C SER A 77 -10.10 5.83 13.36
N VAL A 78 -8.95 5.17 13.30
CA VAL A 78 -8.62 4.15 12.31
C VAL A 78 -8.23 2.86 13.03
N ALA A 79 -8.96 1.79 12.82
CA ALA A 79 -8.57 0.46 13.29
C ALA A 79 -7.53 -0.16 12.35
N PRO A 80 -6.50 -0.86 12.89
CA PRO A 80 -5.57 -1.61 12.06
C PRO A 80 -6.27 -2.82 11.39
N PRO A 81 -5.66 -3.41 10.34
CA PRO A 81 -6.13 -4.67 9.78
C PRO A 81 -6.24 -5.76 10.87
N PRO A 82 -7.37 -6.47 11.00
CA PRO A 82 -7.63 -7.37 12.14
C PRO A 82 -6.93 -8.74 12.04
N SER A 83 -6.30 -9.06 10.91
CA SER A 83 -5.59 -10.34 10.70
C SER A 83 -4.35 -10.13 9.83
N PRO A 84 -3.36 -9.36 10.32
CA PRO A 84 -2.19 -9.03 9.54
C PRO A 84 -1.22 -10.22 9.44
N ASN A 85 -0.52 -10.31 8.32
CA ASN A 85 0.65 -11.18 8.17
C ASN A 85 1.93 -10.37 8.42
N PRO A 86 3.02 -11.00 8.90
CA PRO A 86 4.31 -10.33 9.00
C PRO A 86 4.70 -9.64 7.68
N GLY A 87 5.00 -8.34 7.75
CA GLY A 87 5.30 -7.50 6.59
C GLY A 87 4.10 -6.82 5.93
N ASP A 88 2.86 -7.09 6.35
CA ASP A 88 1.73 -6.24 5.99
C ASP A 88 1.94 -4.83 6.55
N TRP A 89 1.56 -3.83 5.78
CA TRP A 89 1.69 -2.44 6.17
C TRP A 89 0.41 -1.65 5.91
N PHE A 90 0.23 -0.53 6.59
CA PHE A 90 -0.74 0.50 6.20
C PHE A 90 -0.25 1.88 6.61
N GLU A 91 -0.71 2.92 5.95
CA GLU A 91 -0.41 4.31 6.28
C GLU A 91 -1.70 5.06 6.62
N VAL A 92 -1.63 5.95 7.62
CA VAL A 92 -2.71 6.90 7.93
C VAL A 92 -2.19 8.31 7.69
N VAL A 93 -2.97 9.11 6.96
CA VAL A 93 -2.57 10.46 6.54
C VAL A 93 -3.65 11.46 6.90
N ASP A 94 -3.29 12.56 7.57
CA ASP A 94 -4.17 13.74 7.68
C ASP A 94 -4.29 14.43 6.32
N SER A 95 -5.39 14.15 5.63
CA SER A 95 -5.61 14.59 4.25
C SER A 95 -5.94 16.08 4.10
N ARG A 96 -6.38 16.74 5.18
CA ARG A 96 -6.87 18.14 5.14
C ARG A 96 -6.08 19.10 6.02
N GLY A 97 -5.10 18.61 6.79
CA GLY A 97 -4.20 19.48 7.56
C GLY A 97 -4.89 20.09 8.77
N ASN A 98 -5.60 19.27 9.54
CA ASN A 98 -6.38 19.74 10.69
C ASN A 98 -6.25 18.83 11.92
N ALA A 99 -5.29 17.89 11.91
CA ALA A 99 -5.06 16.95 13.00
C ALA A 99 -4.61 17.62 14.32
N SER A 100 -4.01 18.82 14.27
CA SER A 100 -3.67 19.58 15.48
C SER A 100 -4.90 20.11 16.22
N VAL A 101 -6.03 20.24 15.53
CA VAL A 101 -7.31 20.67 16.11
C VAL A 101 -8.18 19.47 16.48
N ASN A 102 -8.26 18.51 15.57
CA ASN A 102 -9.07 17.30 15.68
C ASN A 102 -8.19 16.10 15.37
N ASN A 103 -7.69 15.43 16.40
CA ASN A 103 -6.70 14.36 16.23
C ASN A 103 -7.24 13.13 15.46
N ILE A 104 -6.32 12.36 14.91
CA ILE A 104 -6.59 11.03 14.34
C ILE A 104 -5.97 10.00 15.28
N THR A 105 -6.78 9.08 15.80
CA THR A 105 -6.30 7.98 16.65
C THR A 105 -6.25 6.68 15.86
N VAL A 106 -5.10 6.02 15.82
CA VAL A 106 -4.99 4.63 15.35
C VAL A 106 -5.22 3.69 16.54
N ASP A 107 -6.33 2.97 16.51
CA ASP A 107 -6.90 2.27 17.67
C ASP A 107 -6.43 0.80 17.74
N PHE A 108 -5.22 0.61 18.23
CA PHE A 108 -4.61 -0.71 18.46
C PHE A 108 -5.13 -1.39 19.72
N VAL A 109 -5.42 -0.61 20.78
CA VAL A 109 -5.90 -1.12 22.08
C VAL A 109 -7.22 -1.85 21.91
N THR A 110 -8.20 -1.24 21.23
CA THR A 110 -9.50 -1.90 20.99
C THR A 110 -9.38 -3.07 20.03
N ALA A 111 -8.44 -3.01 19.07
CA ALA A 111 -8.16 -4.13 18.17
C ALA A 111 -7.48 -5.31 18.86
N GLY A 112 -6.93 -5.12 20.07
CA GLY A 112 -6.25 -6.16 20.83
C GLY A 112 -4.91 -6.60 20.23
N ILE A 113 -4.29 -5.74 19.42
CA ILE A 113 -2.97 -5.99 18.79
C ILE A 113 -1.98 -4.97 19.37
N PRO A 114 -0.78 -5.37 19.83
CA PRO A 114 0.20 -4.43 20.37
C PRO A 114 0.70 -3.39 19.36
N LEU A 115 1.18 -2.26 19.88
CA LEU A 115 1.98 -1.26 19.18
C LEU A 115 3.37 -1.23 19.85
N ASN A 116 4.43 -1.57 19.11
CA ASN A 116 5.80 -1.70 19.62
C ASN A 116 5.91 -2.57 20.90
N GLY A 117 5.12 -3.64 20.97
CA GLY A 117 5.09 -4.56 22.11
C GLY A 117 4.29 -4.08 23.32
N ALA A 118 3.61 -2.93 23.24
CA ALA A 118 2.76 -2.40 24.29
C ALA A 118 1.29 -2.32 23.85
N SER A 119 0.37 -2.36 24.81
CA SER A 119 -1.04 -2.06 24.57
C SER A 119 -1.22 -0.54 24.56
N ASP A 120 -1.03 0.09 23.41
CA ASP A 120 -1.07 1.55 23.26
C ASP A 120 -1.66 1.97 21.90
N ASN A 121 -2.22 3.17 21.83
CA ASN A 121 -2.73 3.76 20.59
C ASN A 121 -1.71 4.74 20.00
N PHE A 122 -1.75 4.93 18.69
CA PHE A 122 -0.98 5.99 18.03
C PHE A 122 -1.89 7.19 17.77
N VAL A 123 -1.38 8.41 17.97
CA VAL A 123 -2.13 9.65 17.73
C VAL A 123 -1.36 10.52 16.74
N ILE A 124 -2.02 10.89 15.64
CA ILE A 124 -1.57 11.95 14.73
C ILE A 124 -2.24 13.24 15.20
N ASP A 125 -1.44 14.18 15.70
CA ASP A 125 -1.86 15.48 16.24
C ASP A 125 -1.10 16.67 15.59
N VAL A 126 -0.46 16.42 14.44
CA VAL A 126 0.23 17.43 13.63
C VAL A 126 -0.49 17.57 12.30
N ASP A 127 -0.78 18.80 11.89
CA ASP A 127 -1.45 19.08 10.62
C ASP A 127 -0.66 18.51 9.44
N GLY A 128 -1.34 17.71 8.63
CA GLY A 128 -0.75 17.04 7.46
C GLY A 128 0.20 15.91 7.84
N GLY A 129 0.23 15.51 9.11
CA GLY A 129 1.03 14.38 9.59
C GLY A 129 0.56 13.06 8.99
N SER A 130 1.50 12.14 8.83
CA SER A 130 1.22 10.75 8.52
C SER A 130 2.07 9.82 9.37
N ALA A 131 1.65 8.56 9.44
CA ALA A 131 2.40 7.48 10.05
C ALA A 131 2.16 6.20 9.27
N GLU A 132 3.24 5.51 8.92
CA GLU A 132 3.20 4.16 8.37
C GLU A 132 3.36 3.14 9.50
N PHE A 133 2.63 2.04 9.42
CA PHE A 133 2.68 0.93 10.35
C PHE A 133 2.97 -0.35 9.61
N VAL A 134 3.91 -1.15 10.12
CA VAL A 134 4.27 -2.47 9.60
C VAL A 134 4.08 -3.51 10.68
N TYR A 135 3.36 -4.59 10.35
CA TYR A 135 3.14 -5.69 11.29
C TYR A 135 4.37 -6.60 11.35
N ILE A 136 4.85 -6.87 12.57
CA ILE A 136 6.03 -7.68 12.82
C ILE A 136 5.64 -9.11 13.21
N ASP A 137 4.96 -9.26 14.35
CA ASP A 137 4.42 -10.53 14.87
C ASP A 137 3.41 -10.25 16.00
N ALA A 138 2.84 -11.29 16.62
CA ALA A 138 1.84 -11.14 17.68
C ALA A 138 2.39 -10.55 19.00
N THR A 139 3.70 -10.57 19.22
CA THR A 139 4.34 -10.07 20.44
C THR A 139 4.66 -8.58 20.31
N VAL A 140 5.27 -8.18 19.19
CA VAL A 140 5.59 -6.77 18.88
C VAL A 140 4.35 -6.03 18.35
N GLY A 141 3.48 -6.74 17.64
CA GLY A 141 2.33 -6.18 16.95
C GLY A 141 2.76 -5.31 15.77
N TRP A 142 2.24 -4.09 15.72
CA TRP A 142 2.60 -3.09 14.72
C TRP A 142 3.79 -2.25 15.20
N ALA A 143 4.74 -1.96 14.30
CA ALA A 143 5.78 -0.96 14.48
C ALA A 143 5.52 0.22 13.53
N TYR A 144 5.93 1.44 13.88
CA TYR A 144 5.64 2.63 13.09
C TYR A 144 6.89 3.39 12.64
N SER A 145 6.74 4.15 11.55
CA SER A 145 7.66 5.18 11.09
C SER A 145 6.92 6.48 10.76
N LEU A 146 7.58 7.61 10.98
CA LEU A 146 7.10 8.97 10.74
C LEU A 146 7.83 9.61 9.55
#